data_AF-A0AAE3NWR7-F1
#
_entry.id   AF-A0AAE3NWR7-F1
#
_cell.length_a   1.000
_cell.length_b   1.000
_cell.length_c   1.000
_cell.angle_alpha   90.00
_cell.angle_beta   90.00
_cell.angle_gamma   90.00
#
_symmetry.space_group_name_H-M   'P 1'
#
loop_
_entity.id
_entity.type
_entity.pdbx_description
1 polymer ?
#
loop_
_entity_poly.entity_id
_entity_poly.type
_entity_poly.pdbx_seq_one_letter_code
_entity_poly.pdbx_strand_id
1 'polypeptide(L)'
;MHIKLVLISLLFLNTYFFAQECTSNIIIHSNSNSFLLVDIDSIKMRGARISLNLTKGKHTLKVHEYKKWNSIFNDTLFVNNCNDTISKNYIFKKNNEFEKINLSSVFNNNYKFHESSLYKILTSSAIVLGAISAYYKINADKKYDEYLLTNDQATLKKVNKYDLISGVSFSLLQINFGYLIYRFLTD
;
A
#
# COMPACT_ATOMS: atom_id res chain seq x y z
N MET A 1 -4.07 -7.74 39.77
CA MET A 1 -3.27 -8.46 38.76
C MET A 1 -4.11 -8.90 37.55
N HIS A 2 -5.09 -8.09 37.09
CA HIS A 2 -5.99 -8.49 35.99
C HIS A 2 -5.91 -7.58 34.75
N ILE A 3 -5.39 -6.35 34.89
CA ILE A 3 -5.24 -5.40 33.77
C ILE A 3 -4.10 -5.80 32.82
N LYS A 4 -3.04 -6.44 33.32
CA LYS A 4 -1.91 -6.91 32.47
C LYS A 4 -2.33 -8.04 31.52
N LEU A 5 -3.31 -8.86 31.89
CA LEU A 5 -3.78 -9.99 31.07
C LEU A 5 -4.67 -9.51 29.90
N VAL A 6 -5.46 -8.45 30.13
CA VAL A 6 -6.33 -7.85 29.10
C VAL A 6 -5.52 -7.15 28.02
N LEU A 7 -4.42 -6.47 28.38
CA LEU A 7 -3.56 -5.79 27.41
C LEU A 7 -2.81 -6.76 26.48
N ILE A 8 -2.44 -7.94 27.00
CA ILE A 8 -1.78 -9.00 26.22
C ILE A 8 -2.78 -9.70 25.28
N SER A 9 -4.03 -9.87 25.70
CA SER A 9 -5.08 -10.47 24.85
C SER A 9 -5.47 -9.61 23.64
N LEU A 10 -5.35 -8.29 23.72
CA LEU A 10 -5.61 -7.37 22.60
C LEU A 10 -4.48 -7.35 21.55
N LEU A 11 -3.28 -7.81 21.89
CA LEU A 11 -2.14 -7.88 20.97
C LEU A 11 -2.14 -9.13 20.07
N PHE A 12 -2.92 -10.17 20.39
CA PHE A 12 -2.93 -11.44 19.64
C PHE A 12 -4.12 -11.62 18.66
N LEU A 13 -5.11 -10.72 18.66
CA LEU A 13 -6.35 -10.92 17.89
C LEU A 13 -6.34 -10.41 16.43
N ASN A 14 -5.24 -9.84 15.91
CA ASN A 14 -5.22 -9.23 14.58
C ASN A 14 -4.35 -9.93 13.52
N THR A 15 -3.93 -11.18 13.74
CA THR A 15 -3.20 -11.94 12.69
C THR A 15 -4.11 -12.88 11.92
N TYR A 16 -5.30 -12.41 11.54
CA TYR A 16 -5.95 -12.95 10.34
C TYR A 16 -5.26 -12.28 9.15
N PHE A 17 -4.19 -12.92 8.67
CA PHE A 17 -3.63 -12.64 7.35
C PHE A 17 -4.74 -12.88 6.33
N PHE A 18 -5.45 -11.81 5.95
CA PHE A 18 -6.17 -11.81 4.69
C PHE A 18 -5.11 -11.99 3.60
N ALA A 19 -5.10 -13.17 2.97
CA ALA A 19 -4.44 -13.32 1.68
C ALA A 19 -5.15 -12.36 0.72
N GLN A 20 -4.64 -11.13 0.58
CA GLN A 20 -5.18 -10.19 -0.39
C GLN A 20 -4.96 -10.76 -1.78
N GLU A 21 -6.04 -10.80 -2.57
CA GLU A 21 -6.02 -11.26 -3.96
C GLU A 21 -5.22 -10.27 -4.81
N CYS A 22 -3.93 -10.56 -5.01
CA CYS A 22 -3.04 -9.78 -5.88
C CYS A 22 -3.46 -9.94 -7.35
N THR A 23 -4.07 -8.91 -7.92
CA THR A 23 -4.44 -8.86 -9.34
C THR A 23 -4.02 -7.54 -9.99
N SER A 24 -3.80 -7.57 -11.30
CA SER A 24 -3.39 -6.43 -12.12
C SER A 24 -4.30 -6.33 -13.34
N ASN A 25 -4.73 -5.11 -13.69
CA ASN A 25 -5.65 -4.89 -14.80
C ASN A 25 -4.88 -4.81 -16.12
N ILE A 26 -5.24 -5.66 -17.07
CA ILE A 26 -4.65 -5.67 -18.39
C ILE A 26 -5.68 -5.19 -19.39
N ILE A 27 -5.28 -4.17 -20.16
CA ILE A 27 -6.10 -3.57 -21.19
C ILE A 27 -5.44 -3.88 -22.53
N ILE A 28 -6.16 -4.64 -23.36
CA ILE A 28 -5.76 -4.97 -24.73
C ILE A 28 -6.60 -4.14 -25.67
N HIS A 29 -5.94 -3.40 -26.55
CA HIS A 29 -6.58 -2.57 -27.55
C HIS A 29 -6.19 -3.02 -28.97
N SER A 30 -7.19 -3.10 -29.86
CA SER A 30 -6.96 -3.17 -31.30
C SER A 30 -7.05 -1.78 -31.92
N ASN A 31 -6.29 -1.56 -32.99
CA ASN A 31 -6.40 -0.37 -33.83
C ASN A 31 -7.32 -0.55 -35.05
N SER A 32 -7.77 -1.78 -35.32
CA SER A 32 -8.62 -2.13 -36.45
C SER A 32 -10.11 -2.09 -36.10
N ASN A 33 -10.98 -1.81 -37.08
CA ASN A 33 -12.45 -1.98 -36.96
C ASN A 33 -12.90 -3.47 -36.92
N SER A 34 -12.01 -4.36 -36.48
CA SER A 34 -12.24 -5.79 -36.30
C SER A 34 -12.18 -6.14 -34.81
N PHE A 35 -12.96 -7.14 -34.41
CA PHE A 35 -12.94 -7.65 -33.05
C PHE A 35 -11.75 -8.60 -32.87
N LEU A 36 -11.06 -8.49 -31.75
CA LEU A 36 -10.05 -9.44 -31.32
C LEU A 36 -10.71 -10.61 -30.61
N LEU A 37 -10.21 -11.81 -30.85
CA LEU A 37 -10.38 -12.96 -29.98
C LEU A 37 -9.10 -13.10 -29.18
N VAL A 38 -9.20 -12.98 -27.87
CA VAL A 38 -8.07 -13.09 -26.96
C VAL A 38 -8.28 -14.31 -26.09
N ASP A 39 -7.32 -15.23 -26.09
CA ASP A 39 -7.23 -16.35 -25.18
C ASP A 39 -6.09 -16.07 -24.19
N ILE A 40 -6.45 -15.93 -22.91
CA ILE A 40 -5.49 -15.75 -21.81
C ILE A 40 -5.70 -16.88 -20.83
N ASP A 41 -4.72 -17.78 -20.74
CA ASP A 41 -4.76 -18.96 -19.87
C ASP A 41 -6.10 -19.73 -19.95
N SER A 42 -6.62 -19.91 -21.17
CA SER A 42 -7.90 -20.57 -21.47
C SER A 42 -9.16 -19.70 -21.29
N ILE A 43 -9.03 -18.45 -20.85
CA ILE A 43 -10.13 -17.47 -20.82
C ILE A 43 -10.24 -16.82 -22.20
N LYS A 44 -11.36 -17.07 -22.88
CA LYS A 44 -11.63 -16.54 -24.22
C LYS A 44 -12.51 -15.30 -24.15
N MET A 45 -12.01 -14.19 -24.70
CA MET A 45 -12.70 -12.90 -24.72
C MET A 45 -12.80 -12.38 -26.16
N ARG A 46 -13.89 -11.66 -26.47
CA ARG A 46 -14.11 -11.02 -27.77
C ARG A 46 -14.38 -9.54 -27.61
N GLY A 47 -13.65 -8.70 -28.31
CA GLY A 47 -13.87 -7.25 -28.26
C GLY A 47 -12.85 -6.45 -29.04
N ALA A 48 -13.16 -5.17 -29.32
CA ALA A 48 -12.19 -4.20 -29.81
C ALA A 48 -11.26 -3.69 -28.68
N ARG A 49 -11.78 -3.70 -27.46
CA ARG A 49 -11.08 -3.41 -26.21
C ARG A 49 -11.43 -4.49 -25.20
N ILE A 50 -10.42 -5.14 -24.62
CA ILE A 50 -10.59 -6.23 -23.66
C ILE A 50 -9.86 -5.84 -22.38
N SER A 51 -10.56 -5.91 -21.25
CA SER A 51 -10.02 -5.59 -19.92
C SER A 51 -10.21 -6.82 -19.03
N LEU A 52 -9.16 -7.27 -18.36
CA LEU A 52 -9.22 -8.37 -17.42
C LEU A 52 -8.23 -8.20 -16.29
N ASN A 53 -8.53 -8.81 -15.15
CA ASN A 53 -7.63 -8.85 -14.01
C ASN A 53 -6.85 -10.17 -14.05
N LEU A 54 -5.52 -10.10 -14.09
CA LEU A 54 -4.66 -11.27 -13.99
C LEU A 54 -3.87 -11.26 -12.69
N THR A 55 -3.65 -12.44 -12.14
CA THR A 55 -2.79 -12.64 -10.97
C THR A 55 -1.33 -12.38 -11.31
N LYS A 56 -0.48 -12.26 -10.30
CA LYS A 56 0.97 -12.24 -10.51
C LYS A 56 1.43 -13.55 -11.16
N GLY A 57 2.22 -13.47 -12.22
CA GLY A 57 2.72 -14.66 -12.91
C GLY A 57 2.98 -14.47 -14.40
N LYS A 58 3.29 -15.60 -15.04
CA LYS A 58 3.47 -15.72 -16.48
C LYS A 58 2.16 -16.16 -17.10
N HIS A 59 1.61 -15.33 -17.98
CA HIS A 59 0.35 -15.57 -18.68
C HIS A 59 0.61 -15.74 -20.17
N THR A 60 -0.06 -16.73 -20.76
CA THR A 60 0.04 -16.99 -22.20
C THR A 60 -1.10 -16.28 -22.91
N LEU A 61 -0.75 -15.40 -23.84
CA LEU A 61 -1.71 -14.60 -24.59
C LEU A 61 -1.74 -15.08 -26.04
N LYS A 62 -2.91 -15.54 -26.51
CA LYS A 62 -3.15 -15.80 -27.93
C LYS A 62 -4.14 -14.78 -28.46
N VAL A 63 -3.71 -13.97 -29.43
CA VAL A 63 -4.55 -12.94 -30.04
C VAL A 63 -4.85 -13.32 -31.48
N HIS A 64 -6.14 -13.41 -31.83
CA HIS A 64 -6.60 -13.70 -33.18
C HIS A 64 -7.47 -12.55 -33.69
N GLU A 65 -7.28 -12.16 -34.95
CA GLU A 65 -8.14 -11.19 -35.62
C GLU A 65 -9.26 -11.92 -36.38
N TYR A 66 -10.53 -11.54 -36.13
CA TYR A 66 -11.67 -12.25 -36.71
C TYR A 66 -11.86 -12.01 -38.23
N LYS A 67 -11.42 -10.86 -38.77
CA LYS A 67 -11.75 -10.44 -40.16
C LYS A 67 -10.66 -10.70 -41.21
N LYS A 68 -9.39 -10.86 -40.82
CA LYS A 68 -8.28 -11.10 -41.76
C LYS A 68 -7.58 -12.42 -41.44
N TRP A 69 -7.81 -13.38 -42.33
CA TRP A 69 -7.06 -14.63 -42.55
C TRP A 69 -6.07 -15.04 -41.46
N ASN A 70 -6.55 -15.86 -40.52
CA ASN A 70 -5.83 -16.92 -39.80
C ASN A 70 -4.48 -16.58 -39.13
N SER A 71 -4.23 -15.30 -38.84
CA SER A 71 -3.01 -14.88 -38.17
C SER A 71 -3.18 -15.06 -36.66
N ILE A 72 -2.59 -16.14 -36.15
CA ILE A 72 -2.51 -16.44 -34.72
C ILE A 72 -1.23 -15.82 -34.18
N PHE A 73 -1.35 -14.92 -33.21
CA PHE A 73 -0.21 -14.35 -32.52
C PHE A 73 -0.13 -14.88 -31.09
N ASN A 74 1.01 -15.47 -30.75
CA ASN A 74 1.32 -15.91 -29.39
C ASN A 74 2.26 -14.89 -28.74
N ASP A 75 1.82 -14.31 -27.63
CA ASP A 75 2.63 -13.47 -26.76
C ASP A 75 2.72 -14.11 -25.37
N THR A 76 3.71 -13.67 -24.60
CA THR A 76 3.79 -13.97 -23.17
C THR A 76 3.73 -12.66 -22.41
N LEU A 77 2.81 -12.58 -21.46
CA LEU A 77 2.65 -11.45 -20.57
C LEU A 77 3.19 -11.82 -19.19
N PHE A 78 4.13 -11.02 -18.69
CA PHE A 78 4.67 -11.17 -17.34
C PHE A 78 4.06 -10.09 -16.45
N VAL A 79 3.28 -10.52 -15.46
CA VAL A 79 2.75 -9.66 -14.41
C VAL A 79 3.69 -9.78 -13.21
N ASN A 80 4.56 -8.79 -13.03
CA ASN A 80 5.58 -8.81 -11.97
C ASN A 80 5.06 -8.21 -10.65
N ASN A 81 4.13 -7.26 -10.75
CA ASN A 81 3.58 -6.48 -9.65
C ASN A 81 2.05 -6.57 -9.62
N CYS A 82 1.49 -6.38 -8.42
CA CYS A 82 0.05 -6.30 -8.15
C CYS A 82 -0.45 -4.86 -8.35
N ASN A 83 -1.73 -4.66 -8.69
CA ASN A 83 -2.38 -3.35 -8.90
C ASN A 83 -1.82 -2.51 -10.06
N ASP A 84 -0.97 -3.09 -10.91
CA ASP A 84 -0.48 -2.40 -12.10
C ASP A 84 -1.52 -2.44 -13.21
N THR A 85 -1.59 -1.37 -14.00
CA THR A 85 -2.34 -1.37 -15.26
C THR A 85 -1.39 -1.57 -16.42
N ILE A 86 -1.47 -2.74 -17.07
CA ILE A 86 -0.63 -3.06 -18.22
C ILE A 86 -1.45 -2.86 -19.50
N SER A 87 -1.09 -1.83 -20.28
CA SER A 87 -1.69 -1.59 -21.59
C SER A 87 -0.86 -2.24 -22.70
N LYS A 88 -1.51 -3.04 -23.55
CA LYS A 88 -0.92 -3.61 -24.76
C LYS A 88 -1.74 -3.18 -25.97
N ASN A 89 -1.06 -2.53 -26.92
CA ASN A 89 -1.66 -2.13 -28.18
C ASN A 89 -1.09 -3.01 -29.31
N TYR A 90 -1.98 -3.66 -30.06
CA TYR A 90 -1.60 -4.51 -31.19
C TYR A 90 -2.03 -3.83 -32.49
N ILE A 91 -1.06 -3.63 -33.39
CA ILE A 91 -1.28 -3.04 -34.71
C ILE A 91 -1.17 -4.13 -35.78
N PHE A 92 -2.26 -4.31 -36.54
CA PHE A 92 -2.34 -5.28 -37.64
C PHE A 92 -1.96 -4.62 -38.97
N LYS A 93 -0.85 -5.04 -39.59
CA LYS A 93 -0.45 -4.56 -40.93
C LYS A 93 -1.02 -5.46 -42.03
N LYS A 94 -1.20 -4.89 -43.22
CA LYS A 94 -1.86 -5.52 -44.39
C LYS A 94 -1.14 -6.77 -44.93
N ASN A 95 0.11 -7.02 -44.51
CA ASN A 95 0.96 -8.11 -45.01
C ASN A 95 1.18 -9.25 -43.99
N ASN A 96 0.25 -9.45 -43.04
CA ASN A 96 0.38 -10.41 -41.92
C ASN A 96 1.56 -10.12 -40.98
N GLU A 97 2.14 -8.92 -41.05
CA GLU A 97 3.16 -8.47 -40.12
C GLU A 97 2.50 -7.84 -38.88
N PHE A 98 2.94 -8.29 -37.71
CA PHE A 98 2.56 -7.73 -36.43
C PHE A 98 3.64 -6.74 -35.98
N GLU A 99 3.25 -5.50 -35.70
CA GLU A 99 4.13 -4.57 -34.98
C GLU A 99 3.64 -4.44 -33.54
N LYS A 100 4.40 -5.02 -32.61
CA LYS A 100 4.16 -4.87 -31.18
C LYS A 100 4.64 -3.50 -30.75
N ILE A 101 3.71 -2.54 -30.65
CA ILE A 101 4.02 -1.28 -29.97
C ILE A 101 3.90 -1.54 -28.48
N ASN A 102 5.05 -1.75 -27.83
CA ASN A 102 5.14 -1.68 -26.38
C ASN A 102 4.96 -0.23 -25.93
N LEU A 103 3.72 0.27 -25.95
CA LEU A 103 3.37 1.47 -25.22
C LEU A 103 3.17 1.08 -23.75
N SER A 104 4.25 0.61 -23.12
CA SER A 104 4.32 0.54 -21.66
C SER A 104 4.58 1.96 -21.16
N SER A 105 3.58 2.83 -21.25
CA SER A 105 3.51 3.93 -20.29
C SER A 105 3.17 3.28 -18.96
N VAL A 106 4.19 2.70 -18.32
CA VAL A 106 4.13 2.33 -16.92
C VAL A 106 4.01 3.67 -16.21
N PHE A 107 2.78 4.12 -15.93
CA PHE A 107 2.55 5.13 -14.91
C PHE A 107 2.85 4.46 -13.58
N ASN A 108 4.15 4.26 -13.33
CA ASN A 108 4.69 3.65 -12.15
C ASN A 108 4.80 4.75 -11.10
N ASN A 109 3.68 5.09 -10.46
CA ASN A 109 3.76 5.77 -9.17
C ASN A 109 3.72 4.71 -8.05
N ASN A 110 4.50 3.63 -8.20
CA ASN A 110 4.77 2.65 -7.16
C ASN A 110 5.97 3.11 -6.31
N TYR A 111 5.92 4.32 -5.76
CA TYR A 111 6.83 4.64 -4.67
C TYR A 111 6.35 3.86 -3.46
N LYS A 112 7.11 2.85 -3.03
CA LYS A 112 6.81 2.11 -1.81
C LYS A 112 6.69 3.12 -0.66
N PHE A 113 5.71 2.96 0.22
CA PHE A 113 5.44 3.93 1.29
C PHE A 113 6.69 4.32 2.09
N HIS A 114 7.59 3.38 2.40
CA HIS A 114 8.83 3.64 3.15
C HIS A 114 9.85 4.53 2.42
N GLU A 115 9.73 4.68 1.10
CA GLU A 115 10.55 5.61 0.31
C GLU A 115 9.91 7.00 0.21
N SER A 116 8.62 7.11 0.54
CA SER A 116 7.87 8.37 0.44
C SER A 116 8.33 9.43 1.43
N SER A 117 8.20 10.70 1.05
CA SER A 117 8.43 11.83 1.95
C SER A 117 7.50 11.80 3.17
N LEU A 118 6.26 11.29 3.01
CA LEU A 118 5.29 11.18 4.09
C LEU A 118 5.79 10.23 5.19
N TYR A 119 6.34 9.07 4.81
CA TYR A 119 6.92 8.12 5.77
C TYR A 119 8.04 8.76 6.57
N LYS A 120 8.99 9.45 5.91
CA LYS A 120 10.10 10.14 6.59
C LYS A 120 9.61 11.19 7.59
N ILE A 121 8.60 11.99 7.20
CA ILE A 121 7.96 13.00 8.07
C ILE A 121 7.28 12.33 9.28
N LEU A 122 6.55 11.24 9.06
CA LEU A 122 5.88 10.51 10.14
C LEU A 122 6.89 9.88 11.12
N THR A 123 7.93 9.21 10.61
CA THR A 123 8.95 8.59 11.47
C THR A 123 9.75 9.62 12.26
N SER A 124 10.10 10.75 11.64
CA SER A 124 10.85 11.82 12.33
C SER A 124 10.00 12.51 13.38
N SER A 125 8.73 12.81 13.08
CA SER A 125 7.79 13.36 14.06
C SER A 125 7.50 12.39 15.21
N ALA A 126 7.46 11.08 14.95
CA ALA A 126 7.33 10.07 16.00
C ALA A 126 8.51 10.12 16.99
N ILE A 127 9.76 10.24 16.49
CA ILE A 127 10.94 10.39 17.34
C ILE A 127 10.84 11.65 18.20
N VAL A 128 10.48 12.79 17.60
CA VAL A 128 10.35 14.07 18.33
C VAL A 128 9.24 14.01 19.38
N LEU A 129 8.07 13.49 19.03
CA LEU A 129 6.94 13.35 19.97
C LEU A 129 7.28 12.40 21.13
N GLY A 130 7.97 11.29 20.83
CA GLY A 130 8.47 10.37 21.85
C GLY A 130 9.47 11.02 22.80
N ALA A 131 10.42 11.78 22.27
CA ALA A 131 11.40 12.52 23.07
C ALA A 131 10.73 13.58 23.96
N ILE A 132 9.80 14.37 23.41
CA ILE A 132 9.05 15.37 24.18
C ILE A 132 8.24 14.69 25.29
N SER A 133 7.51 13.62 24.96
CA SER A 133 6.70 12.90 25.94
C SER A 133 7.54 12.36 27.09
N ALA A 134 8.65 11.69 26.78
CA ALA A 134 9.55 11.14 27.78
C ALA A 134 10.22 12.23 28.64
N TYR A 135 10.70 13.31 28.01
CA TYR A 135 11.31 14.44 28.71
C TYR A 135 10.37 15.06 29.75
N TYR A 136 9.12 15.33 29.37
CA TYR A 136 8.15 15.90 30.28
C TYR A 136 7.70 14.91 31.36
N LYS A 137 7.59 13.61 31.05
CA LYS A 137 7.25 12.59 32.05
C LYS A 137 8.31 12.49 33.14
N ILE A 138 9.59 12.40 32.76
CA ILE A 138 10.71 12.34 33.70
C ILE A 138 10.74 13.58 34.60
N ASN A 139 10.47 14.77 34.06
CA ASN A 139 10.44 16.00 34.84
C ASN A 139 9.21 16.09 35.75
N ALA A 140 8.06 15.56 35.33
CA ALA A 140 6.88 15.46 36.17
C ALA A 140 7.15 14.55 37.38
N ASP A 141 7.72 13.37 37.14
CA ASP A 141 8.01 12.38 38.18
C ASP A 141 8.99 12.96 39.23
N LYS A 142 10.10 13.59 38.80
CA LYS A 142 11.05 14.24 39.72
C LYS A 142 10.41 15.33 40.58
N LYS A 143 9.47 16.10 40.01
CA LYS A 143 8.75 17.14 40.76
C LYS A 143 7.67 16.58 41.65
N TYR A 144 7.12 15.42 41.31
CA TYR A 144 6.18 14.72 42.16
C TYR A 144 6.88 14.21 43.41
N ASP A 145 8.10 13.70 43.30
CA ASP A 145 8.93 13.33 44.46
C ASP A 145 9.19 14.53 45.38
N GLU A 146 9.50 15.70 44.81
CA GLU A 146 9.63 16.97 45.54
C GLU A 146 8.33 17.38 46.26
N TYR A 147 7.18 17.20 45.60
CA TYR A 147 5.87 17.43 46.19
C TYR A 147 5.59 16.49 47.37
N LEU A 148 5.96 15.21 47.28
CA LEU A 148 5.77 14.26 48.38
C LEU A 148 6.54 14.65 49.64
N LEU A 149 7.69 15.32 49.48
CA LEU A 149 8.52 15.79 50.61
C LEU A 149 8.04 17.13 51.17
N THR A 150 7.63 18.06 50.31
CA THR A 150 7.31 19.45 50.70
C THR A 150 5.82 19.67 50.98
N ASN A 151 4.96 18.82 50.43
CA ASN A 151 3.51 18.99 50.34
C ASN A 151 3.08 20.34 49.73
N ASP A 152 3.94 20.95 48.90
CA ASP A 152 3.67 22.23 48.28
C ASP A 152 2.74 22.10 47.06
N GLN A 153 1.56 22.72 47.15
CA GLN A 153 0.56 22.72 46.08
C GLN A 153 1.03 23.43 44.80
N ALA A 154 1.96 24.39 44.89
CA ALA A 154 2.50 25.04 43.69
C ALA A 154 3.36 24.06 42.87
N THR A 155 4.07 23.16 43.54
CA THR A 155 4.84 22.06 42.92
C THR A 155 3.91 21.05 42.26
N LEU A 156 2.81 20.66 42.92
CA LEU A 156 1.81 19.77 42.32
C LEU A 156 1.20 20.32 41.02
N LYS A 157 0.93 21.64 40.96
CA LYS A 157 0.45 22.28 39.72
C LYS A 157 1.45 22.16 38.57
N LYS A 158 2.77 22.22 38.85
CA LYS A 158 3.81 22.04 37.83
C LYS A 158 3.89 20.60 37.34
N VAL A 159 3.76 19.62 38.26
CA VAL A 159 3.68 18.19 37.92
C VAL A 159 2.55 17.96 36.93
N ASN A 160 1.33 18.42 37.26
CA ASN A 160 0.16 18.24 36.40
C ASN A 160 0.35 18.86 35.02
N LYS A 161 1.01 20.02 34.93
CA LYS A 161 1.31 20.65 33.64
C LYS A 161 2.25 19.79 32.80
N TYR A 162 3.32 19.25 33.40
CA TYR A 162 4.27 18.39 32.68
C TYR A 162 3.65 17.05 32.27
N ASP A 163 2.91 16.42 33.17
CA ASP A 163 2.20 15.17 32.88
C ASP A 163 1.17 15.35 31.76
N LEU A 164 0.44 16.48 31.73
CA LEU A 164 -0.50 16.78 30.66
C LEU A 164 0.20 16.91 29.31
N ILE A 165 1.31 17.68 29.24
CA ILE A 165 2.08 17.82 28.00
C ILE A 165 2.60 16.45 27.54
N SER A 166 3.15 15.67 28.47
CA SER A 166 3.65 14.32 28.17
C SER A 166 2.55 13.42 27.61
N GLY A 167 1.36 13.41 28.24
CA GLY A 167 0.23 12.60 27.83
C GLY A 167 -0.35 13.01 26.47
N VAL A 168 -0.42 14.31 26.17
CA VAL A 168 -0.85 14.81 24.84
C VAL A 168 0.16 14.41 23.77
N SER A 169 1.46 14.62 24.00
CA SER A 169 2.50 14.22 23.05
C SER A 169 2.51 12.71 22.82
N PHE A 170 2.28 11.91 23.86
CA PHE A 170 2.19 10.45 23.75
C PHE A 170 0.95 10.01 22.96
N SER A 171 -0.19 10.65 23.16
CA SER A 171 -1.42 10.37 22.39
C SER A 171 -1.22 10.66 20.91
N LEU A 172 -0.57 11.79 20.57
CA LEU A 172 -0.22 12.12 19.19
C LEU A 172 0.76 11.10 18.59
N LEU A 173 1.73 10.63 19.38
CA LEU A 173 2.65 9.57 18.98
C LEU A 173 1.91 8.27 18.65
N GLN A 174 0.92 7.87 19.47
CA GLN A 174 0.12 6.67 19.22
C GLN A 174 -0.67 6.78 17.92
N ILE A 175 -1.29 7.92 17.63
CA ILE A 175 -2.00 8.16 16.37
C ILE A 175 -1.02 8.08 15.19
N ASN A 176 0.15 8.69 15.31
CA ASN A 176 1.20 8.66 14.29
C ASN A 176 1.65 7.21 13.99
N PHE A 177 1.97 6.43 15.03
CA PHE A 177 2.32 5.01 14.86
C PHE A 177 1.17 4.18 14.32
N GLY A 178 -0.07 4.42 14.77
CA GLY A 178 -1.25 3.74 14.25
C GLY A 178 -1.41 3.94 12.75
N TYR A 179 -1.22 5.18 12.27
CA TYR A 179 -1.25 5.49 10.85
C TYR A 179 -0.08 4.87 10.07
N LEU A 180 1.15 4.92 10.62
CA LEU A 180 2.32 4.28 10.01
C LEU A 180 2.11 2.78 9.83
N ILE A 181 1.63 2.09 10.86
CA ILE A 181 1.36 0.65 10.84
C ILE A 181 0.24 0.34 9.85
N TYR A 182 -0.87 1.11 9.87
CA TYR A 182 -1.97 0.94 8.93
C TYR A 182 -1.46 1.03 7.49
N ARG A 183 -0.73 2.11 7.15
CA ARG A 183 -0.18 2.29 5.81
C ARG A 183 0.79 1.18 5.43
N PHE A 184 1.67 0.78 6.34
CA PHE A 184 2.63 -0.30 6.11
C PHE A 184 1.98 -1.66 5.86
N LEU A 185 0.83 -1.95 6.48
CA LEU A 185 0.09 -3.21 6.29
C LEU A 185 -0.80 -3.20 5.03
N THR A 186 -1.17 -2.01 4.52
CA THR A 186 -2.00 -1.86 3.33
C THR A 186 -1.23 -1.60 2.03
N ASP A 187 0.07 -1.28 2.14
CA ASP A 187 1.01 -1.15 1.01
C ASP A 187 1.60 -2.54 0.64
#